data_AF-A0A9E0XNV3-F1
#
_entry.id   AF-A0A9E0XNV3-F1
#
_cell.length_a   1.000
_cell.length_b   1.000
_cell.length_c   1.000
_cell.angle_alpha   90.00
_cell.angle_beta   90.00
_cell.angle_gamma   90.00
#
_symmetry.space_group_name_H-M   'P 1'
#
loop_
_entity.id
_entity.type
_entity.pdbx_description
1 polymer ?
#
loop_
_entity_poly.entity_id
_entity_poly.type
_entity_poly.pdbx_seq_one_letter_code
_entity_poly.pdbx_strand_id
1 'polypeptide(L)'
;MDSGGGERRRPVEAYLNEAFLNSANARALRILSEYLEPQSRFERYTLDDTIVFMGSARTISREQAEQELRTADSVGDQLELAQRRLELSQYHEAARELAFRFTEWSKQLDDPERRFVVCTGGGPGIMEAANRGASEARGVNVGLTISIPAEAFDNTYVTRGLSVHFHYFFMRKFWFTYLAKAVIVFPGGFGTLDELFEILTLLQTRKIRKHLPVVLFGTRYWEEIIDFDGDHRLRCPGAARHDRRG
;
A
#
# COMPACT_ATOMS: atom_id res chain seq x y z
N MET A 1 23.79 -57.04 20.52
CA MET A 1 23.02 -56.45 19.42
C MET A 1 22.63 -55.05 19.86
N ASP A 2 23.42 -54.05 19.49
CA ASP A 2 22.92 -52.67 19.43
C ASP A 2 23.80 -51.89 18.45
N SER A 3 23.44 -51.97 17.18
CA SER A 3 24.10 -51.29 16.07
C SER A 3 23.48 -49.90 15.91
N GLY A 4 23.86 -49.00 16.82
CA GLY A 4 23.58 -47.56 16.71
C GLY A 4 24.47 -46.92 15.64
N GLY A 5 24.08 -47.04 14.38
CA GLY A 5 24.71 -46.35 13.26
C GLY A 5 24.51 -44.84 13.39
N GLY A 6 25.47 -44.15 14.00
CA GLY A 6 25.48 -42.68 14.05
C GLY A 6 25.66 -42.11 12.65
N GLU A 7 24.58 -41.61 12.06
CA GLU A 7 24.65 -40.78 10.86
C GLU A 7 25.62 -39.61 11.12
N ARG A 8 26.74 -39.58 10.40
CA ARG A 8 27.67 -38.44 10.42
C ARG A 8 26.95 -37.23 9.81
N ARG A 9 26.43 -36.37 10.68
CA ARG A 9 25.77 -35.11 10.29
C ARG A 9 26.79 -34.24 9.55
N ARG A 10 26.66 -34.13 8.23
CA ARG A 10 27.53 -33.29 7.40
C ARG A 10 27.37 -31.83 7.86
N PRO A 11 28.46 -31.04 7.89
CA PRO A 11 28.36 -29.61 8.17
C PRO A 11 27.48 -28.96 7.09
N VAL A 12 26.54 -28.12 7.53
CA VAL A 12 25.66 -27.33 6.65
C VAL A 12 26.44 -26.10 6.19
N GLU A 13 26.36 -25.79 4.90
CA GLU A 13 26.95 -24.56 4.36
C GLU A 13 26.33 -23.33 5.03
N ALA A 14 27.14 -22.30 5.33
CA ALA A 14 26.70 -21.19 6.17
C ALA A 14 25.47 -20.44 5.62
N TYR A 15 25.34 -20.32 4.29
CA TYR A 15 24.21 -19.65 3.63
C TYR A 15 22.95 -20.53 3.53
N LEU A 16 23.01 -21.79 3.97
CA LEU A 16 21.87 -22.70 4.12
C LEU A 16 21.53 -22.97 5.60
N ASN A 17 22.28 -22.39 6.54
CA ASN A 17 22.07 -22.58 7.96
C ASN A 17 20.92 -21.70 8.48
N GLU A 18 19.70 -22.25 8.54
CA GLU A 18 18.51 -21.52 9.00
C GLU A 18 18.63 -20.98 10.42
N ALA A 19 19.30 -21.69 11.34
CA ALA A 19 19.49 -21.22 12.71
C ALA A 19 20.32 -19.93 12.73
N PHE A 20 21.36 -19.85 11.91
CA PHE A 20 22.12 -18.61 11.70
C PHE A 20 21.28 -17.55 10.97
N LEU A 21 20.67 -17.91 9.84
CA LEU A 21 19.89 -16.99 9.00
C LEU A 21 18.68 -16.37 9.69
N ASN A 22 18.13 -17.01 10.73
CA ASN A 22 17.04 -16.47 11.56
C ASN A 22 17.54 -15.82 12.87
N SER A 23 18.82 -15.93 13.20
CA SER A 23 19.41 -15.31 14.39
C SER A 23 19.55 -13.79 14.28
N ALA A 24 19.86 -13.11 15.40
CA ALA A 24 20.17 -11.68 15.40
C ALA A 24 21.41 -11.34 14.55
N ASN A 25 22.39 -12.26 14.46
CA ASN A 25 23.65 -12.05 13.74
C ASN A 25 23.45 -11.93 12.22
N ALA A 26 22.40 -12.53 11.68
CA ALA A 26 22.07 -12.45 10.25
C ALA A 26 21.08 -11.32 9.90
N ARG A 27 20.74 -10.43 10.84
CA ARG A 27 19.77 -9.35 10.58
C ARG A 27 20.17 -8.46 9.40
N ALA A 28 21.45 -8.08 9.30
CA ALA A 28 21.93 -7.26 8.18
C ALA A 28 21.75 -7.96 6.82
N LEU A 29 21.94 -9.29 6.77
CA LEU A 29 21.72 -10.09 5.57
C LEU A 29 20.23 -10.09 5.17
N ARG A 30 19.31 -10.23 6.14
CA ARG A 30 17.87 -10.18 5.87
C ARG A 30 17.39 -8.82 5.38
N ILE A 31 17.93 -7.73 5.95
CA ILE A 31 17.65 -6.37 5.47
C ILE A 31 18.16 -6.20 4.04
N LEU A 32 19.39 -6.65 3.76
CA LEU A 32 19.97 -6.58 2.42
C LEU A 32 19.19 -7.44 1.42
N SER A 33 18.66 -8.60 1.81
CA SER A 33 17.78 -9.38 0.94
C SER A 33 16.49 -8.66 0.59
N GLU A 34 15.88 -7.93 1.53
CA GLU A 34 14.71 -7.08 1.25
C GLU A 34 15.02 -5.84 0.41
N TYR A 35 16.30 -5.54 0.17
CA TYR A 35 16.73 -4.56 -0.81
C TYR A 35 16.96 -5.23 -2.18
N LEU A 36 17.84 -6.23 -2.24
CA LEU A 36 18.29 -6.79 -3.51
C LEU A 36 17.22 -7.65 -4.21
N GLU A 37 16.39 -8.37 -3.46
CA GLU A 37 15.40 -9.27 -4.05
C GLU A 37 14.28 -8.50 -4.78
N PRO A 38 13.66 -7.47 -4.18
CA PRO A 38 12.67 -6.65 -4.89
C PRO A 38 13.29 -5.90 -6.06
N GLN A 39 14.50 -5.36 -5.91
CA GLN A 39 15.24 -4.72 -7.00
C GLN A 39 15.36 -5.66 -8.20
N SER A 40 15.84 -6.89 -7.97
CA SER A 40 15.99 -7.90 -9.02
C SER A 40 14.65 -8.26 -9.69
N ARG A 41 13.53 -8.25 -8.94
CA ARG A 41 12.20 -8.42 -9.54
C ARG A 41 11.83 -7.24 -10.42
N PHE A 42 11.98 -6.01 -9.95
CA PHE A 42 11.60 -4.82 -10.71
C PHE A 42 12.40 -4.69 -12.00
N GLU A 43 13.70 -4.99 -11.97
CA GLU A 43 14.56 -5.05 -13.17
C GLU A 43 14.04 -6.06 -14.20
N ARG A 44 13.62 -7.27 -13.79
CA ARG A 44 13.05 -8.27 -14.70
C ARG A 44 11.74 -7.84 -15.36
N TYR A 45 10.96 -7.00 -14.69
CA TYR A 45 9.70 -6.47 -15.20
C TYR A 45 9.86 -5.10 -15.88
N THR A 46 11.10 -4.58 -16.01
CA THR A 46 11.39 -3.24 -16.54
C THR A 46 10.55 -2.17 -15.83
N LEU A 47 10.54 -2.24 -14.50
CA LEU A 47 9.71 -1.40 -13.65
C LEU A 47 10.55 -0.30 -13.00
N ASP A 48 10.49 0.88 -13.59
CA ASP A 48 11.25 2.04 -13.14
C ASP A 48 10.37 3.12 -12.48
N ASP A 49 9.10 3.19 -12.92
CA ASP A 49 8.21 4.31 -12.61
C ASP A 49 6.87 3.80 -12.06
N THR A 50 6.54 4.17 -10.81
CA THR A 50 5.26 3.79 -10.19
C THR A 50 4.35 4.97 -9.88
N ILE A 51 3.04 4.72 -9.91
CA ILE A 51 2.04 5.59 -9.29
C ILE A 51 1.55 4.85 -8.05
N VAL A 52 1.84 5.42 -6.89
CA VAL A 52 1.53 4.78 -5.61
C VAL A 52 0.12 5.15 -5.17
N PHE A 53 -0.69 4.14 -4.85
CA PHE A 53 -2.01 4.31 -4.27
C PHE A 53 -1.98 3.88 -2.81
N MET A 54 -2.43 4.79 -1.94
CA MET A 54 -2.52 4.60 -0.49
C MET A 54 -3.95 4.86 -0.04
N GLY A 55 -4.42 4.14 0.98
CA GLY A 55 -5.74 4.35 1.54
C GLY A 55 -6.17 3.26 2.50
N SER A 56 -7.42 3.36 2.95
CA SER A 56 -8.03 2.43 3.90
C SER A 56 -8.02 0.97 3.41
N ALA A 57 -7.57 0.06 4.27
CA ALA A 57 -7.75 -1.39 4.13
C ALA A 57 -9.19 -1.86 4.45
N ARG A 58 -10.04 -0.98 4.98
CA ARG A 58 -11.41 -1.33 5.45
C ARG A 58 -12.51 -0.86 4.50
N THR A 59 -12.18 -0.07 3.49
CA THR A 59 -13.16 0.37 2.49
C THR A 59 -13.56 -0.86 1.68
N ILE A 60 -14.85 -1.06 1.45
CA ILE A 60 -15.37 -2.20 0.68
C ILE A 60 -15.91 -1.74 -0.67
N SER A 61 -16.06 -2.69 -1.60
CA SER A 61 -16.67 -2.40 -2.90
C SER A 61 -18.12 -1.94 -2.75
N ARG A 62 -18.62 -1.22 -3.75
CA ARG A 62 -20.02 -0.77 -3.74
C ARG A 62 -21.00 -1.93 -3.67
N GLU A 63 -20.72 -3.02 -4.39
CA GLU A 63 -21.54 -4.24 -4.38
C GLU A 63 -21.64 -4.84 -2.96
N GLN A 64 -20.51 -4.98 -2.26
CA GLN A 64 -20.48 -5.47 -0.89
C GLN A 64 -21.21 -4.53 0.06
N ALA A 65 -21.02 -3.21 -0.07
CA ALA A 65 -21.68 -2.24 0.79
C ALA A 65 -23.21 -2.22 0.60
N GLU A 66 -23.68 -2.33 -0.64
CA GLU A 66 -25.11 -2.46 -0.94
C GLU A 66 -25.67 -3.78 -0.38
N GLN A 67 -24.90 -4.87 -0.42
CA GLN A 67 -25.31 -6.13 0.19
C GLN A 67 -25.40 -6.02 1.71
N GLU A 68 -24.41 -5.43 2.37
CA GLU A 68 -24.43 -5.20 3.82
C GLU A 68 -25.64 -4.34 4.21
N LEU A 69 -25.93 -3.28 3.46
CA LEU A 69 -27.08 -2.42 3.70
C LEU A 69 -28.42 -3.14 3.53
N ARG A 70 -28.55 -4.05 2.55
CA ARG A 70 -29.75 -4.88 2.35
C ARG A 70 -29.97 -5.85 3.51
N THR A 71 -28.90 -6.33 4.13
CA THR A 71 -28.95 -7.29 5.24
C THR A 71 -28.97 -6.64 6.62
N ALA A 72 -28.76 -5.33 6.71
CA ALA A 72 -28.77 -4.61 7.98
C ALA A 72 -30.20 -4.53 8.54
N ASP A 73 -30.34 -4.78 9.84
CA ASP A 73 -31.62 -4.58 10.53
C ASP A 73 -32.08 -3.12 10.38
N SER A 74 -33.40 -2.94 10.24
CA SER A 74 -34.01 -1.65 9.86
C SER A 74 -33.90 -0.55 10.92
N VAL A 75 -33.38 -0.86 12.12
CA VAL A 75 -33.20 0.09 13.22
C VAL A 75 -31.91 -0.23 13.99
N GLY A 76 -31.06 0.77 14.21
CA GLY A 76 -29.91 0.70 15.13
C GLY A 76 -28.55 1.00 14.47
N ASP A 77 -27.49 0.88 15.28
CA ASP A 77 -26.10 1.21 14.92
C ASP A 77 -25.59 0.46 13.67
N GLN A 78 -26.15 -0.71 13.38
CA GLN A 78 -25.79 -1.51 12.20
C GLN A 78 -26.22 -0.85 10.89
N LEU A 79 -27.39 -0.20 10.87
CA LEU A 79 -27.88 0.52 9.70
C LEU A 79 -27.01 1.75 9.42
N GLU A 80 -26.67 2.51 10.46
CA GLU A 80 -25.82 3.69 10.34
C GLU A 80 -24.41 3.30 9.83
N LEU A 81 -23.85 2.21 10.38
CA LEU A 81 -22.56 1.68 9.92
C LEU A 81 -22.61 1.24 8.45
N ALA A 82 -23.66 0.52 8.04
CA ALA A 82 -23.82 0.07 6.65
C ALA A 82 -24.00 1.25 5.68
N GLN A 83 -24.78 2.26 6.07
CA GLN A 83 -24.92 3.50 5.30
C GLN A 83 -23.59 4.23 5.14
N ARG A 84 -22.80 4.33 6.23
CA ARG A 84 -21.47 4.94 6.18
C ARG A 84 -20.51 4.16 5.30
N ARG A 85 -20.54 2.83 5.35
CA ARG A 85 -19.74 1.97 4.46
C ARG A 85 -20.13 2.14 3.00
N LEU A 86 -21.42 2.27 2.70
CA LEU A 86 -21.90 2.58 1.36
C LEU A 86 -21.41 3.94 0.87
N GLU A 87 -21.47 4.97 1.71
CA GLU A 87 -20.89 6.28 1.39
C GLU A 87 -19.39 6.17 1.09
N LEU A 88 -18.64 5.44 1.92
CA LEU A 88 -17.20 5.27 1.74
C LEU A 88 -16.83 4.39 0.53
N SER A 89 -17.73 3.49 0.09
CA SER A 89 -17.51 2.63 -1.07
C SER A 89 -17.26 3.41 -2.37
N GLN A 90 -17.69 4.67 -2.44
CA GLN A 90 -17.37 5.55 -3.57
C GLN A 90 -15.85 5.70 -3.78
N TYR A 91 -15.06 5.66 -2.70
CA TYR A 91 -13.60 5.75 -2.78
C TYR A 91 -12.98 4.45 -3.31
N HIS A 92 -13.60 3.30 -3.04
CA HIS A 92 -13.21 2.04 -3.65
C HIS A 92 -13.39 2.09 -5.17
N GLU A 93 -14.59 2.46 -5.64
CA GLU A 93 -14.85 2.55 -7.08
C GLU A 93 -13.99 3.62 -7.75
N ALA A 94 -13.78 4.77 -7.10
CA ALA A 94 -12.89 5.82 -7.61
C ALA A 94 -11.43 5.35 -7.72
N ALA A 95 -10.92 4.61 -6.74
CA ALA A 95 -9.55 4.07 -6.79
C ALA A 95 -9.38 3.06 -7.92
N ARG A 96 -10.37 2.17 -8.11
CA ARG A 96 -10.41 1.20 -9.21
C ARG A 96 -10.44 1.89 -10.57
N GLU A 97 -11.37 2.81 -10.78
CA GLU A 97 -11.50 3.55 -12.04
C GLU A 97 -10.25 4.37 -12.33
N LEU A 98 -9.72 5.07 -11.34
CA LEU A 98 -8.52 5.89 -11.51
C LEU A 98 -7.31 5.04 -11.90
N ALA A 99 -7.10 3.90 -11.25
CA ALA A 99 -6.04 2.97 -11.57
C ALA A 99 -6.20 2.35 -12.98
N PHE A 100 -7.44 2.02 -13.39
CA PHE A 100 -7.75 1.56 -14.75
C PHE A 100 -7.33 2.62 -15.78
N ARG A 101 -7.77 3.88 -15.59
CA ARG A 101 -7.46 4.98 -16.51
C ARG A 101 -5.98 5.30 -16.58
N PHE A 102 -5.26 5.30 -15.46
CA PHE A 102 -3.81 5.47 -15.46
C PHE A 102 -3.10 4.35 -16.21
N THR A 103 -3.58 3.12 -16.06
CA THR A 103 -3.00 1.97 -16.75
C THR A 103 -3.22 2.07 -18.25
N GLU A 104 -4.43 2.41 -18.70
CA GLU A 104 -4.72 2.62 -20.13
C GLU A 104 -3.93 3.79 -20.72
N TRP A 105 -3.82 4.90 -19.99
CA TRP A 105 -2.98 6.04 -20.41
C TRP A 105 -1.50 5.67 -20.49
N SER A 106 -0.97 5.00 -19.47
CA SER A 106 0.42 4.52 -19.42
C SER A 106 0.73 3.54 -20.57
N LYS A 107 -0.26 2.78 -21.02
CA LYS A 107 -0.15 1.89 -22.18
C LYS A 107 0.06 2.63 -23.51
N GLN A 108 -0.47 3.84 -23.62
CA GLN A 108 -0.39 4.69 -24.82
C GLN A 108 0.92 5.48 -24.92
N LEU A 109 1.77 5.46 -23.88
CA LEU A 109 3.07 6.12 -23.93
C LEU A 109 4.02 5.38 -24.88
N ASP A 110 4.77 6.17 -25.66
CA ASP A 110 5.67 5.68 -26.72
C ASP A 110 6.86 4.88 -26.19
N ASP A 111 7.24 5.11 -24.93
CA ASP A 111 8.36 4.44 -24.26
C ASP A 111 7.83 3.25 -23.43
N PRO A 112 7.99 2.00 -23.90
CA PRO A 112 7.54 0.82 -23.17
C PRO A 112 8.32 0.58 -21.88
N GLU A 113 9.50 1.18 -21.69
CA GLU A 113 10.32 1.08 -20.48
C GLU A 113 9.92 2.14 -19.43
N ARG A 114 9.25 3.23 -19.83
CA ARG A 114 8.75 4.28 -18.92
C ARG A 114 7.25 4.22 -18.69
N ARG A 115 6.74 3.02 -18.49
CA ARG A 115 5.33 2.85 -18.11
C ARG A 115 5.16 3.15 -16.64
N PHE A 116 4.23 4.04 -16.34
CA PHE A 116 3.75 4.25 -14.98
C PHE A 116 2.93 3.03 -14.55
N VAL A 117 3.45 2.30 -13.55
CA VAL A 117 2.85 1.09 -13.02
C VAL A 117 2.13 1.38 -11.71
N VAL A 118 0.90 0.88 -11.56
CA VAL A 118 0.14 1.00 -10.31
C VAL A 118 0.84 0.19 -9.21
N CYS A 119 1.13 0.83 -8.08
CA CYS A 119 1.78 0.22 -6.92
C CYS A 119 0.97 0.48 -5.65
N THR A 120 0.75 -0.55 -4.85
CA THR A 120 -0.03 -0.48 -3.61
C THR A 120 0.64 -1.29 -2.50
N GLY A 121 0.04 -1.29 -1.29
CA GLY A 121 0.45 -2.19 -0.21
C GLY A 121 -0.02 -3.64 -0.35
N GLY A 122 -0.73 -3.98 -1.43
CA GLY A 122 -1.22 -5.34 -1.70
C GLY A 122 -2.30 -5.85 -0.74
N GLY A 123 -2.80 -5.02 0.18
CA GLY A 123 -3.90 -5.38 1.08
C GLY A 123 -5.29 -5.15 0.46
N PRO A 124 -6.36 -5.32 1.25
CA PRO A 124 -7.74 -5.10 0.83
C PRO A 124 -8.08 -3.60 0.68
N GLY A 125 -9.33 -3.33 0.30
CA GLY A 125 -9.90 -2.00 0.23
C GLY A 125 -9.33 -1.15 -0.88
N ILE A 126 -8.83 0.06 -0.58
CA ILE A 126 -8.32 0.96 -1.63
C ILE A 126 -7.16 0.33 -2.40
N MET A 127 -6.30 -0.42 -1.70
CA MET A 127 -5.16 -1.09 -2.32
C MET A 127 -5.64 -2.16 -3.31
N GLU A 128 -6.56 -3.03 -2.90
CA GLU A 128 -7.18 -4.02 -3.78
C GLU A 128 -7.92 -3.37 -4.96
N ALA A 129 -8.70 -2.32 -4.71
CA ALA A 129 -9.41 -1.59 -5.75
C ALA A 129 -8.46 -1.08 -6.85
N ALA A 130 -7.35 -0.47 -6.46
CA ALA A 130 -6.35 0.02 -7.40
C ALA A 130 -5.66 -1.11 -8.17
N ASN A 131 -5.24 -2.19 -7.51
CA ASN A 131 -4.67 -3.36 -8.22
C ASN A 131 -5.69 -3.99 -9.18
N ARG A 132 -6.95 -4.09 -8.76
CA ARG A 132 -8.07 -4.57 -9.59
C ARG A 132 -8.25 -3.71 -10.84
N GLY A 133 -8.31 -2.39 -10.69
CA GLY A 133 -8.44 -1.47 -11.83
C GLY A 133 -7.30 -1.62 -12.84
N ALA A 134 -6.06 -1.72 -12.37
CA ALA A 134 -4.90 -1.97 -13.21
C ALA A 134 -4.95 -3.34 -13.91
N SER A 135 -5.37 -4.38 -13.19
CA SER A 135 -5.53 -5.74 -13.71
C SER A 135 -6.63 -5.84 -14.76
N GLU A 136 -7.76 -5.16 -14.57
CA GLU A 136 -8.87 -5.08 -15.53
C GLU A 136 -8.46 -4.37 -16.82
N ALA A 137 -7.61 -3.36 -16.72
CA ALA A 137 -6.93 -2.74 -17.86
C ALA A 137 -5.84 -3.65 -18.47
N ARG A 138 -5.65 -4.89 -17.99
CA ARG A 138 -4.60 -5.84 -18.41
C ARG A 138 -3.19 -5.26 -18.26
N GLY A 139 -2.96 -4.44 -17.24
CA GLY A 139 -1.66 -3.87 -16.91
C GLY A 139 -0.92 -4.68 -15.86
N VAL A 140 0.41 -4.56 -15.90
CA VAL A 140 1.26 -4.99 -14.78
C VAL A 140 1.00 -4.08 -13.59
N ASN A 141 1.01 -4.63 -12.38
CA ASN A 141 0.81 -3.88 -11.14
C ASN A 141 1.51 -4.54 -9.95
N VAL A 142 1.86 -3.74 -8.94
CA VAL A 142 2.70 -4.13 -7.80
C VAL A 142 1.91 -4.15 -6.50
N GLY A 143 2.20 -5.15 -5.67
CA GLY A 143 1.76 -5.21 -4.27
C GLY A 143 2.96 -5.36 -3.34
N LEU A 144 3.26 -4.32 -2.56
CA LEU A 144 4.30 -4.33 -1.54
C LEU A 144 3.67 -4.63 -0.18
N THR A 145 3.54 -5.90 0.17
CA THR A 145 2.87 -6.38 1.39
C THR A 145 3.82 -6.40 2.58
N ILE A 146 3.29 -6.53 3.80
CA ILE A 146 4.08 -6.59 5.03
C ILE A 146 3.62 -7.76 5.89
N SER A 147 4.56 -8.42 6.57
CA SER A 147 4.28 -9.44 7.56
C SER A 147 3.69 -8.81 8.82
N ILE A 148 2.43 -9.14 9.09
CA ILE A 148 1.71 -8.73 10.31
C ILE A 148 0.91 -9.91 10.87
N PRO A 149 0.81 -10.08 12.20
CA PRO A 149 0.30 -11.32 12.81
C PRO A 149 -1.14 -11.69 12.47
N ALA A 150 -1.97 -10.74 12.04
CA ALA A 150 -3.42 -10.90 11.94
C ALA A 150 -3.98 -10.70 10.52
N GLU A 151 -3.14 -10.39 9.54
CA GLU A 151 -3.56 -9.93 8.22
C GLU A 151 -2.78 -10.71 7.15
N ALA A 152 -3.26 -11.92 6.85
CA ALA A 152 -2.86 -12.65 5.65
C ALA A 152 -3.84 -12.25 4.53
N PHE A 153 -3.40 -11.41 3.60
CA PHE A 153 -4.21 -10.99 2.46
C PHE A 153 -3.65 -11.58 1.18
N ASP A 154 -4.53 -12.21 0.40
CA ASP A 154 -4.23 -12.64 -0.96
C ASP A 154 -5.00 -11.75 -1.94
N ASN A 155 -4.41 -10.60 -2.26
CA ASN A 155 -4.93 -9.73 -3.30
C ASN A 155 -4.62 -10.36 -4.66
N THR A 156 -5.59 -11.12 -5.17
CA THR A 156 -5.49 -11.91 -6.40
C THR A 156 -5.28 -11.08 -7.68
N TYR A 157 -5.47 -9.76 -7.62
CA TYR A 157 -5.26 -8.85 -8.74
C TYR A 157 -3.80 -8.42 -8.92
N VAL A 158 -2.95 -8.64 -7.91
CA VAL A 158 -1.53 -8.32 -7.98
C VAL A 158 -0.83 -9.22 -9.00
N THR A 159 0.07 -8.64 -9.80
CA THR A 159 0.88 -9.43 -10.72
C THR A 159 1.73 -10.41 -9.92
N ARG A 160 1.61 -11.72 -10.19
CA ARG A 160 2.20 -12.80 -9.36
C ARG A 160 3.69 -12.62 -9.06
N GLY A 161 4.49 -12.14 -10.00
CA GLY A 161 5.93 -11.89 -9.79
C GLY A 161 6.28 -10.57 -9.10
N LEU A 162 5.28 -9.70 -8.86
CA LEU A 162 5.42 -8.38 -8.24
C LEU A 162 4.60 -8.25 -6.95
N SER A 163 4.18 -9.38 -6.37
CA SER A 163 3.75 -9.47 -4.98
C SER A 163 4.99 -9.70 -4.10
N VAL A 164 5.46 -8.64 -3.46
CA VAL A 164 6.67 -8.65 -2.62
C VAL A 164 6.24 -8.55 -1.17
N HIS A 165 6.67 -9.49 -0.34
CA HIS A 165 6.28 -9.58 1.05
C HIS A 165 7.48 -9.23 1.95
N PHE A 166 7.37 -8.10 2.65
CA PHE A 166 8.42 -7.57 3.51
C PHE A 166 8.23 -8.02 4.96
N HIS A 167 9.33 -8.15 5.71
CA HIS A 167 9.32 -8.23 7.16
C HIS A 167 9.64 -6.88 7.80
N TYR A 168 10.51 -6.07 7.18
CA TYR A 168 10.91 -4.77 7.72
C TYR A 168 10.09 -3.61 7.14
N PHE A 169 9.34 -2.92 7.99
CA PHE A 169 8.52 -1.76 7.58
C PHE A 169 9.32 -0.70 6.81
N PHE A 170 10.52 -0.34 7.26
CA PHE A 170 11.32 0.69 6.61
C PHE A 170 11.78 0.28 5.20
N MET A 171 11.97 -1.01 4.94
CA MET A 171 12.32 -1.51 3.60
C MET A 171 11.12 -1.38 2.65
N ARG A 172 9.93 -1.75 3.13
CA ARG A 172 8.69 -1.56 2.38
C ARG A 172 8.46 -0.08 2.02
N LYS A 173 8.63 0.83 3.00
CA LYS A 173 8.46 2.27 2.79
C LYS A 173 9.50 2.88 1.84
N PHE A 174 10.74 2.40 1.92
CA PHE A 174 11.77 2.73 0.92
C PHE A 174 11.28 2.40 -0.50
N TRP A 175 10.76 1.19 -0.73
CA TRP A 175 10.31 0.77 -2.05
C TRP A 175 9.09 1.53 -2.57
N PHE A 176 8.18 1.96 -1.68
CA PHE A 176 7.10 2.88 -2.07
C PHE A 176 7.63 4.19 -2.64
N THR A 177 8.64 4.79 -1.99
CA THR A 177 9.10 6.13 -2.34
C THR A 177 10.16 6.14 -3.45
N TYR A 178 10.98 5.08 -3.55
CA TYR A 178 12.11 5.02 -4.47
C TYR A 178 11.68 5.11 -5.94
N LEU A 179 10.67 4.32 -6.35
CA LEU A 179 10.17 4.28 -7.74
C LEU A 179 8.99 5.22 -8.00
N ALA A 180 8.39 5.81 -6.96
CA ALA A 180 7.21 6.66 -7.11
C ALA A 180 7.48 7.89 -8.00
N LYS A 181 6.61 8.11 -8.98
CA LYS A 181 6.51 9.36 -9.75
C LYS A 181 5.28 10.16 -9.40
N ALA A 182 4.30 9.55 -8.74
CA ALA A 182 3.17 10.22 -8.12
C ALA A 182 2.68 9.38 -6.94
N VAL A 183 2.05 10.05 -5.97
CA VAL A 183 1.38 9.39 -4.85
C VAL A 183 -0.04 9.90 -4.76
N ILE A 184 -0.99 8.98 -4.69
CA ILE A 184 -2.42 9.25 -4.59
C ILE A 184 -2.89 8.67 -3.26
N VAL A 185 -3.38 9.55 -2.39
CA VAL A 185 -3.74 9.21 -1.02
C VAL A 185 -5.25 9.36 -0.88
N PHE A 186 -5.93 8.23 -0.85
CA PHE A 186 -7.36 8.12 -0.54
C PHE A 186 -7.59 8.17 0.96
N PRO A 187 -8.84 8.38 1.41
CA PRO A 187 -9.18 8.31 2.83
C PRO A 187 -8.72 7.00 3.49
N GLY A 188 -8.13 7.11 4.68
CA GLY A 188 -7.45 6.00 5.31
C GLY A 188 -7.11 6.21 6.78
N GLY A 189 -6.74 5.13 7.47
CA GLY A 189 -6.42 5.19 8.90
C GLY A 189 -4.98 5.65 9.17
N PHE A 190 -4.47 5.26 10.34
CA PHE A 190 -3.10 5.59 10.77
C PHE A 190 -2.01 5.12 9.80
N GLY A 191 -2.16 3.96 9.17
CA GLY A 191 -1.17 3.49 8.19
C GLY A 191 -1.06 4.42 6.98
N THR A 192 -2.19 4.93 6.47
CA THR A 192 -2.23 5.89 5.37
C THR A 192 -1.62 7.24 5.78
N LEU A 193 -1.90 7.70 7.00
CA LEU A 193 -1.30 8.93 7.54
C LEU A 193 0.20 8.79 7.77
N ASP A 194 0.67 7.66 8.28
CA ASP A 194 2.10 7.35 8.46
C ASP A 194 2.86 7.44 7.13
N GLU A 195 2.36 6.79 6.08
CA GLU A 195 2.95 6.87 4.74
C GLU A 195 2.91 8.30 4.16
N LEU A 196 1.78 9.02 4.31
CA LEU A 196 1.64 10.41 3.87
C LEU A 196 2.65 11.34 4.56
N PHE A 197 2.72 11.34 5.88
CA PHE A 197 3.62 12.23 6.63
C PHE A 197 5.09 11.88 6.40
N GLU A 198 5.42 10.61 6.19
CA GLU A 198 6.77 10.22 5.82
C GLU A 198 7.17 10.84 4.47
N ILE A 199 6.32 10.73 3.45
CA ILE A 199 6.57 11.35 2.14
C ILE A 199 6.72 12.87 2.25
N LEU A 200 5.79 13.53 2.96
CA LEU A 200 5.84 14.98 3.16
C LEU A 200 7.11 15.41 3.89
N THR A 201 7.53 14.67 4.92
CA THR A 201 8.78 14.93 5.65
C THR A 201 10.00 14.78 4.73
N LEU A 202 10.03 13.73 3.89
CA LEU A 202 11.12 13.50 2.93
C LEU A 202 11.20 14.59 1.85
N LEU A 203 10.06 15.13 1.42
CA LEU A 203 9.99 16.27 0.49
C LEU A 203 10.47 17.56 1.16
N GLN A 204 9.95 17.88 2.35
CA GLN A 204 10.33 19.06 3.12
C GLN A 204 11.84 19.09 3.41
N THR A 205 12.41 17.95 3.78
CA THR A 205 13.85 17.80 4.09
C THR A 205 14.72 17.62 2.85
N ARG A 206 14.14 17.66 1.64
CA ARG A 206 14.82 17.47 0.35
C ARG A 206 15.61 16.17 0.23
N LYS A 207 15.17 15.13 0.95
CA LYS A 207 15.68 13.76 0.80
C LYS A 207 15.14 13.14 -0.48
N ILE A 208 13.90 13.44 -0.83
CA ILE A 208 13.38 13.27 -2.18
C ILE A 208 13.67 14.56 -2.95
N ARG A 209 14.51 14.46 -3.98
CA ARG A 209 14.89 15.60 -4.84
C ARG A 209 14.13 15.63 -6.16
N LYS A 210 13.54 14.51 -6.57
CA LYS A 210 12.68 14.43 -7.76
C LYS A 210 11.37 15.18 -7.50
N HIS A 211 10.78 15.71 -8.57
CA HIS A 211 9.42 16.22 -8.51
C HIS A 211 8.46 15.06 -8.28
N LEU A 212 7.79 15.05 -7.13
CA LEU A 212 6.88 13.99 -6.72
C LEU A 212 5.52 14.61 -6.32
N PRO A 213 4.55 14.67 -7.25
CA PRO A 213 3.20 15.11 -6.92
C PRO A 213 2.55 14.17 -5.90
N VAL A 214 1.98 14.76 -4.85
CA VAL A 214 1.17 14.08 -3.84
C VAL A 214 -0.25 14.62 -3.96
N VAL A 215 -1.20 13.73 -4.28
CA VAL A 215 -2.61 14.08 -4.48
C VAL A 215 -3.44 13.47 -3.36
N LEU A 216 -4.12 14.33 -2.61
CA LEU A 216 -5.09 13.91 -1.59
C LEU A 216 -6.47 13.79 -2.23
N PHE A 217 -6.99 12.56 -2.34
CA PHE A 217 -8.27 12.28 -2.98
C PHE A 217 -9.40 12.31 -1.94
N GLY A 218 -10.49 13.02 -2.24
CA GLY A 218 -11.63 13.17 -1.33
C GLY A 218 -11.53 14.40 -0.43
N THR A 219 -11.67 15.59 -1.01
CA THR A 219 -11.51 16.90 -0.34
C THR A 219 -12.19 16.98 1.02
N ARG A 220 -13.47 16.60 1.11
CA ARG A 220 -14.25 16.64 2.36
C ARG A 220 -13.58 15.87 3.51
N TYR A 221 -13.01 14.69 3.22
CA TYR A 221 -12.33 13.89 4.23
C TYR A 221 -11.05 14.57 4.72
N TRP A 222 -10.25 15.14 3.81
CA TRP A 222 -8.99 15.76 4.17
C TRP A 222 -9.16 17.11 4.86
N GLU A 223 -10.18 17.90 4.53
CA GLU A 223 -10.51 19.15 5.24
C GLU A 223 -10.97 18.93 6.69
N GLU A 224 -11.48 17.74 7.00
CA GLU A 224 -11.81 17.35 8.39
C GLU A 224 -10.55 17.03 9.21
N ILE A 225 -9.44 16.66 8.56
CA ILE A 225 -8.20 16.18 9.20
C ILE A 225 -7.08 17.22 9.14
N ILE A 226 -7.01 18.02 8.08
CA ILE A 226 -5.93 18.98 7.85
C ILE A 226 -6.55 20.35 7.60
N ASP A 227 -6.07 21.34 8.36
CA ASP A 227 -6.38 22.75 8.11
C ASP A 227 -5.48 23.31 7.02
N PHE A 228 -5.96 23.31 5.77
CA PHE A 228 -5.20 23.83 4.64
C PHE A 228 -5.15 25.37 4.58
N ASP A 229 -6.17 26.06 5.10
CA ASP A 229 -6.28 27.53 5.09
C ASP A 229 -5.51 28.20 6.25
N GLY A 230 -5.17 27.44 7.28
CA GLY A 230 -4.38 27.88 8.42
C GLY A 230 -2.88 27.61 8.29
N ASP A 231 -2.22 27.47 9.43
CA ASP A 231 -0.78 27.19 9.58
C ASP A 231 -0.45 25.69 9.36
N HIS A 232 -1.18 25.04 8.44
CA HIS A 232 -1.08 23.61 8.09
C HIS A 232 -1.16 22.65 9.29
N ARG A 233 -2.09 22.91 10.23
CA ARG A 233 -2.26 22.12 11.46
C ARG A 233 -3.17 20.92 11.24
N LEU A 234 -2.87 19.82 11.92
CA LEU A 234 -3.78 18.68 12.03
C LEU A 234 -4.98 19.07 12.90
N ARG A 235 -6.18 18.77 12.39
CA ARG A 235 -7.45 18.89 13.08
C ARG A 235 -7.75 17.57 13.79
N CYS A 236 -8.13 17.65 15.06
CA CYS A 236 -8.70 16.52 15.77
C CYS A 236 -10.17 16.37 15.37
N PRO A 237 -10.63 15.20 14.90
CA PRO A 237 -12.06 14.96 14.68
C PRO A 237 -12.84 15.23 15.99
N GLY A 238 -13.82 16.13 15.94
CA GLY A 238 -14.64 16.53 17.09
C GLY A 238 -14.21 17.82 17.81
N ALA A 239 -13.11 18.46 17.43
CA ALA A 239 -12.78 19.80 17.93
C ALA A 239 -13.65 20.85 17.21
N ALA A 240 -14.52 21.54 17.95
CA ALA A 240 -15.38 22.60 17.42
C ALA A 240 -14.55 23.69 16.72
N ARG A 241 -15.09 24.24 15.62
CA ARG A 241 -14.51 25.42 14.96
C ARG A 241 -14.48 26.57 15.96
N HIS A 242 -13.31 26.89 16.48
CA HIS A 242 -13.13 28.17 17.16
C HIS A 242 -13.12 29.25 16.05
N ASP A 243 -14.24 29.96 15.93
CA ASP A 243 -14.39 31.09 15.02
C ASP A 243 -13.29 32.11 15.30
N ARG A 244 -12.29 32.18 14.42
CA ARG A 244 -11.30 33.26 14.44
C ARG A 244 -11.90 34.45 13.69
N ARG A 245 -12.81 35.16 14.35
CA ARG A 245 -13.03 36.58 14.09
C ARG A 245 -12.17 37.37 15.07
N GLY A 246 -11.15 38.01 14.52
CA GLY A 246 -10.21 38.90 15.22
C GLY A 246 -9.18 39.41 14.24
#